data_AF-A0A7S0QKY4-F1
#
_entry.id   AF-A0A7S0QKY4-F1
#
_cell.length_a   1.000
_cell.length_b   1.000
_cell.length_c   1.000
_cell.angle_alpha   90.00
_cell.angle_beta   90.00
_cell.angle_gamma   90.00
#
_symmetry.space_group_name_H-M   'P 1'
#
loop_
_entity.id
_entity.type
_entity.pdbx_description
1 polymer ?
#
loop_
_entity_poly.entity_id
_entity_poly.type
_entity_poly.pdbx_seq_one_letter_code
_entity_poly.pdbx_strand_id
1 'polypeptide(L)'
;RYRYEMCGSKTQTFESESVAGPVPLNLLPASTVYLYEEETKTHVYLVGTFHLSRVSAEDVRSVIRTVRPRAVMVELCPDRFVQMFGNRSALNGSAAAPTTQ
;
A
#
# COMPACT_ATOMS: atom_id res chain seq x y z
N ARG A 1 -12.62 -4.33 18.95
CA ARG A 1 -13.76 -4.08 18.02
C ARG A 1 -13.54 -2.69 17.43
N TYR A 2 -12.85 -2.59 16.31
CA TYR A 2 -12.59 -1.30 15.65
C TYR A 2 -13.32 -1.27 14.32
N ARG A 3 -14.11 -0.22 14.11
CA ARG A 3 -14.91 0.04 12.91
C ARG A 3 -14.23 1.20 12.19
N TYR A 4 -13.78 0.98 10.96
CA TYR A 4 -13.37 2.06 10.06
C TYR A 4 -14.48 2.22 9.02
N GLU A 5 -15.09 3.41 8.98
CA GLU A 5 -15.94 3.83 7.87
C GLU A 5 -15.08 4.63 6.89
N MET A 6 -15.06 4.20 5.64
CA MET A 6 -14.48 4.97 4.54
C MET A 6 -15.59 5.73 3.83
N CYS A 7 -15.49 7.05 3.82
CA CYS A 7 -16.39 7.98 3.15
C CYS A 7 -15.99 8.13 1.66
N GLY A 8 -16.95 7.93 0.75
CA GLY A 8 -16.84 8.37 -0.65
C GLY A 8 -17.24 7.32 -1.67
N SER A 9 -18.51 7.33 -2.06
CA SER A 9 -19.13 6.43 -3.03
C SER A 9 -18.53 6.55 -4.44
N LYS A 10 -18.06 5.43 -5.00
CA LYS A 10 -18.21 5.07 -6.42
C LYS A 10 -18.44 3.56 -6.51
N THR A 11 -19.67 3.15 -6.80
CA THR A 11 -20.01 1.76 -7.08
C THR A 11 -19.44 1.41 -8.45
N GLN A 12 -18.30 0.72 -8.47
CA GLN A 12 -17.75 0.14 -9.69
C GLN A 12 -18.17 -1.33 -9.73
N THR A 13 -19.07 -1.67 -10.64
CA THR A 13 -19.34 -3.04 -11.05
C THR A 13 -18.08 -3.59 -11.70
N PHE A 14 -17.37 -4.46 -10.97
CA PHE A 14 -16.20 -5.18 -11.47
C PHE A 14 -16.70 -6.48 -12.11
N GLU A 15 -16.62 -6.59 -13.43
CA GLU A 15 -16.89 -7.86 -14.12
C GLU A 15 -15.81 -8.88 -13.75
N SER A 16 -16.20 -10.16 -13.69
CA SER A 16 -15.33 -11.26 -13.26
C SER A 16 -14.24 -11.53 -14.30
N GLU A 17 -13.12 -10.81 -14.23
CA GLU A 17 -11.88 -11.26 -14.84
C GLU A 17 -11.46 -12.57 -14.16
N SER A 18 -11.17 -13.58 -14.97
CA SER A 18 -10.57 -14.83 -14.49
C SER A 18 -9.32 -14.48 -13.70
N VAL A 19 -9.36 -14.68 -12.39
CA VAL A 19 -8.22 -14.37 -11.51
C VAL A 19 -7.07 -15.25 -11.97
N ALA A 20 -6.06 -14.63 -12.60
CA ALA A 20 -4.83 -15.33 -12.96
C ALA A 20 -4.30 -15.99 -11.68
N GLY A 21 -3.97 -17.28 -11.75
CA GLY A 21 -3.51 -18.05 -10.59
C GLY A 21 -2.28 -17.42 -9.92
N PRO A 22 -1.90 -17.90 -8.72
CA PRO A 22 -0.84 -17.28 -7.95
C PRO A 22 0.51 -17.37 -8.67
N VAL A 23 1.32 -16.34 -8.54
CA VAL A 23 2.72 -16.34 -8.97
C VAL A 23 3.49 -17.34 -8.09
N PRO A 24 4.27 -18.27 -8.68
CA PRO A 24 5.09 -19.19 -7.92
C PRO A 24 6.09 -18.47 -6.98
N LEU A 25 6.15 -18.88 -5.72
CA LEU A 25 6.97 -18.23 -4.69
C LEU A 25 8.47 -18.25 -4.99
N ASN A 26 8.96 -19.25 -5.72
CA ASN A 26 10.37 -19.34 -6.13
C ASN A 26 10.79 -18.25 -7.13
N LEU A 27 9.84 -17.51 -7.70
CA LEU A 27 10.07 -16.36 -8.56
C LEU A 27 10.02 -15.03 -7.80
N LEU A 28 9.74 -15.07 -6.50
CA LEU A 28 9.65 -13.91 -5.63
C LEU A 28 10.80 -13.90 -4.62
N PRO A 29 11.17 -12.74 -4.06
CA PRO A 29 12.12 -12.67 -2.96
C PRO A 29 11.70 -13.56 -1.78
N ALA A 30 12.68 -14.15 -1.10
CA ALA A 30 12.44 -15.01 0.08
C ALA A 30 11.73 -14.28 1.23
N SER A 31 11.74 -12.94 1.22
CA SER A 31 10.99 -12.07 2.14
C SER A 31 9.48 -12.01 1.84
N THR A 32 8.99 -12.76 0.85
CA THR A 32 7.57 -12.77 0.43
C THR A 32 6.83 -13.99 0.96
N VAL A 33 5.66 -13.76 1.56
CA VAL A 33 4.70 -14.79 1.95
C VAL A 33 3.44 -14.66 1.10
N TYR A 34 2.88 -15.80 0.69
CA TYR A 34 1.63 -15.87 -0.05
C TYR A 34 0.48 -16.32 0.86
N LEU A 35 -0.67 -15.65 0.71
CA LEU A 35 -1.93 -15.98 1.36
C LEU A 35 -3.05 -15.96 0.31
N TYR A 36 -4.07 -16.78 0.52
CA TYR A 36 -5.27 -16.78 -0.31
C TYR A 36 -6.49 -16.53 0.57
N GLU A 37 -7.25 -15.49 0.23
CA GLU A 37 -8.53 -15.19 0.87
C GLU A 37 -9.66 -15.83 0.05
N GLU A 38 -10.36 -16.78 0.64
CA GLU A 38 -11.36 -17.61 -0.03
C GLU A 38 -12.66 -16.86 -0.29
N GLU A 39 -13.09 -15.98 0.61
CA GLU A 39 -14.36 -15.27 0.46
C GLU A 39 -14.29 -14.29 -0.72
N THR A 40 -13.18 -13.57 -0.83
CA THR A 40 -12.96 -12.57 -1.89
C THR A 40 -12.17 -13.12 -3.08
N LYS A 41 -11.83 -14.42 -3.08
CA LYS A 41 -11.01 -15.08 -4.10
C LYS A 41 -9.75 -14.28 -4.45
N THR A 42 -9.07 -13.78 -3.42
CA THR A 42 -7.97 -12.80 -3.57
C THR A 42 -6.63 -13.40 -3.21
N HIS A 43 -5.66 -13.25 -4.11
CA HIS A 43 -4.25 -13.56 -3.86
C HIS A 43 -3.57 -12.39 -3.16
N VAL A 44 -2.98 -12.65 -1.99
CA VAL A 44 -2.28 -11.64 -1.18
C VAL A 44 -0.82 -12.03 -1.04
N TYR A 45 0.07 -11.06 -1.30
CA TYR A 45 1.52 -11.22 -1.17
C TYR A 45 2.01 -10.24 -0.12
N LEU A 46 2.47 -10.77 1.02
CA LEU A 46 3.03 -9.98 2.11
C LEU A 46 4.56 -9.96 1.97
N VAL A 47 5.14 -8.77 1.83
CA VAL A 47 6.59 -8.58 1.68
C VAL A 47 7.15 -8.00 2.97
N GLY A 48 8.04 -8.73 3.64
CA GLY A 48 8.78 -8.23 4.80
C GLY A 48 9.79 -7.16 4.38
N THR A 49 9.72 -5.97 5.00
CA THR A 49 10.63 -4.86 4.66
C THR A 49 11.25 -4.23 5.90
N PHE A 50 12.45 -3.66 5.72
CA PHE A 50 13.06 -2.73 6.66
C PHE A 50 13.24 -1.37 5.98
N HIS A 51 12.81 -0.28 6.61
CA HIS A 51 12.64 1.01 5.92
C HIS A 51 13.94 1.72 5.48
N LEU A 52 15.11 1.27 5.94
CA LEU A 52 16.43 1.75 5.49
C LEU A 52 17.17 0.75 4.59
N SER A 53 16.58 -0.42 4.32
CA SER A 53 17.24 -1.46 3.54
C SER A 53 17.04 -1.25 2.04
N ARG A 54 18.13 -1.00 1.32
CA ARG A 54 18.12 -0.98 -0.16
C ARG A 54 17.63 -2.31 -0.73
N VAL A 55 18.04 -3.42 -0.12
CA VAL A 55 17.60 -4.78 -0.52
C VAL A 55 16.08 -4.91 -0.37
N SER A 56 15.50 -4.44 0.74
CA SER A 56 14.03 -4.47 0.90
C SER A 56 13.31 -3.61 -0.14
N ALA A 57 13.89 -2.47 -0.55
CA ALA A 57 13.32 -1.65 -1.62
C ALA A 57 13.39 -2.34 -3.00
N GLU A 58 14.46 -3.08 -3.27
CA GLU A 58 14.62 -3.89 -4.49
C GLU A 58 13.65 -5.09 -4.50
N ASP A 59 13.47 -5.76 -3.35
CA ASP A 59 12.50 -6.84 -3.17
C ASP A 59 11.08 -6.38 -3.51
N VAL A 60 10.63 -5.26 -2.90
CA VAL A 60 9.32 -4.66 -3.19
C VAL A 60 9.17 -4.33 -4.67
N ARG A 61 10.21 -3.74 -5.28
CA ARG A 61 10.20 -3.41 -6.72
C ARG A 61 10.05 -4.67 -7.58
N SER A 62 10.74 -5.75 -7.23
CA SER A 62 10.66 -7.04 -7.93
C SER A 62 9.26 -7.61 -7.82
N VAL A 63 8.70 -7.69 -6.60
CA VAL A 63 7.35 -8.22 -6.36
C VAL A 63 6.30 -7.45 -7.14
N ILE A 64 6.30 -6.12 -7.09
CA ILE A 64 5.31 -5.30 -7.81
C ILE A 64 5.37 -5.56 -9.33
N ARG A 65 6.58 -5.66 -9.89
CA ARG A 65 6.77 -5.90 -11.33
C ARG A 65 6.33 -7.29 -11.77
N THR A 66 6.61 -8.30 -10.94
CA THR A 66 6.28 -9.70 -11.24
C THR A 66 4.81 -10.01 -11.00
N VAL A 67 4.26 -9.61 -9.84
CA VAL A 67 2.87 -9.91 -9.43
C VAL A 67 1.86 -9.02 -10.14
N ARG A 68 2.22 -7.76 -10.47
CA ARG A 68 1.29 -6.74 -10.99
C ARG A 68 -0.02 -6.66 -10.18
N PRO A 69 0.05 -6.39 -8.87
CA PRO A 69 -1.13 -6.43 -8.02
C PRO A 69 -2.13 -5.32 -8.38
N ARG A 70 -3.42 -5.62 -8.27
CA ARG A 70 -4.51 -4.65 -8.48
C ARG A 70 -4.52 -3.53 -7.45
N ALA A 71 -4.05 -3.80 -6.24
CA ALA A 71 -3.96 -2.86 -5.14
C ALA A 71 -2.71 -3.14 -4.29
N VAL A 72 -2.17 -2.10 -3.66
CA VAL A 72 -1.04 -2.20 -2.73
C VAL A 72 -1.43 -1.57 -1.41
N MET A 73 -1.30 -2.32 -0.33
CA MET A 73 -1.40 -1.82 1.04
C MET A 73 0.01 -1.64 1.60
N VAL A 74 0.24 -0.53 2.29
CA VAL A 74 1.54 -0.22 2.90
C VAL A 74 1.35 -0.04 4.40
N GLU A 75 2.04 -0.85 5.19
CA GLU A 75 2.22 -0.62 6.62
C GLU A 75 3.41 0.33 6.81
N LEU A 76 3.23 1.35 7.64
CA LEU A 76 4.24 2.37 7.91
C LEU A 76 4.40 2.54 9.41
N CYS A 77 5.65 2.57 9.87
CA CYS A 77 5.93 3.07 11.21
C CYS A 77 5.50 4.56 11.34
N PRO A 78 5.26 5.06 12.57
CA PRO A 78 4.76 6.41 12.79
C PRO A 78 5.57 7.50 12.08
N ASP A 79 6.90 7.43 12.16
CA ASP A 79 7.79 8.43 11.54
C ASP A 79 7.61 8.48 10.01
N ARG A 80 7.46 7.32 9.36
CA ARG A 80 7.23 7.26 7.91
C ARG A 80 5.84 7.67 7.53
N PHE A 81 4.85 7.38 8.36
CA PHE A 81 3.49 7.89 8.16
C PHE A 81 3.51 9.42 8.15
N VAL A 82 4.20 10.05 9.11
CA VAL A 82 4.37 11.52 9.15
C VAL A 82 5.15 12.03 7.94
N GLN A 83 6.23 11.38 7.54
CA GLN A 83 6.98 11.82 6.34
C GLN A 83 6.13 11.69 5.05
N MET A 84 5.32 10.64 4.93
CA MET A 84 4.50 10.38 3.73
C MET A 84 3.24 11.26 3.68
N PHE A 85 2.64 11.58 4.82
CA PHE A 85 1.32 12.24 4.89
C PHE A 85 1.28 13.54 5.70
N GLY A 86 2.26 13.78 6.56
CA GLY A 86 2.29 14.85 7.56
C GLY A 86 2.45 16.27 7.03
N ASN A 87 2.43 16.50 5.71
CA ASN A 87 2.52 17.84 5.15
C ASN A 87 1.45 18.18 4.09
N ARG A 88 0.22 17.69 4.26
CA ARG A 88 -0.92 18.15 3.43
C ARG A 88 -1.50 19.51 3.86
N SER A 89 -1.19 19.99 5.05
CA SER A 89 -1.69 21.27 5.58
C SER A 89 -0.75 22.46 5.36
N ALA A 90 0.49 22.24 4.92
CA ALA A 90 1.46 23.32 4.66
C ALA A 90 1.38 23.92 3.25
N LEU A 91 0.53 23.38 2.36
CA LEU A 91 0.45 23.80 0.94
C LEU A 91 -0.82 24.59 0.59
N ASN A 92 -1.74 24.80 1.54
CA ASN A 92 -2.99 25.57 1.32
C ASN A 92 -3.08 26.86 2.16
N GLY A 93 -1.95 27.36 2.68
CA GLY A 93 -1.90 28.58 3.48
C GLY A 93 -1.06 29.68 2.84
N SER A 94 -1.48 30.21 1.68
CA SER A 94 -1.06 31.54 1.23
C SER A 94 -2.21 32.51 1.44
N ALA A 95 -2.22 33.23 2.56
CA ALA A 95 -2.50 34.67 2.61
C ALA A 95 -2.37 35.22 4.05
N ALA A 96 -1.54 36.26 4.16
CA ALA A 96 -1.49 37.30 5.19
C ALA A 96 -0.97 36.95 6.60
N ALA A 97 0.16 37.58 6.93
CA ALA A 97 0.68 37.75 8.28
C ALA A 97 -0.29 38.56 9.17
N PRO A 98 -0.18 38.45 10.50
CA PRO A 98 -0.35 39.60 11.37
C PRO A 98 0.90 39.89 12.21
N THR A 99 1.25 41.16 12.16
CA THR A 99 2.15 41.95 13.03
C THR A 99 1.84 41.79 14.52
N THR A 100 2.87 42.08 15.35
CA THR A 100 2.85 42.58 16.75
C THR A 100 3.00 41.45 17.80
N GLN A 101 3.90 41.49 18.78
CA GLN A 101 4.59 42.61 19.47
C GLN A 101 6.12 42.54 19.37
#